data_AF-A0A7W1F4H4-F1
#
_entry.id   AF-A0A7W1F4H4-F1
#
_cell.length_a   1.000
_cell.length_b   1.000
_cell.length_c   1.000
_cell.angle_alpha   90.00
_cell.angle_beta   90.00
_cell.angle_gamma   90.00
#
_symmetry.space_group_name_H-M   'P 1'
#
loop_
_entity.id
_entity.type
_entity.pdbx_description
1 polymer ?
#
loop_
_entity_poly.entity_id
_entity_poly.type
_entity_poly.pdbx_seq_one_letter_code
_entity_poly.pdbx_strand_id
1 'polypeptide(L)'
;MSTLRKPITLLIHVAVAIAVVGLLYGQYEARRREVDETRRLADRERAETARLDRENTVHQDLLRGLKDNDPYVVELVARDRLGYARPGEVAPPPLPTIDKVGASGTK
;
A
#
# COMPACT_ATOMS: atom_id res chain seq x y z
N MET A 1 4.50 15.21 -65.99
CA MET A 1 5.19 14.72 -64.76
C MET A 1 4.88 15.51 -63.47
N SER A 2 4.04 16.56 -63.48
CA SER A 2 3.73 17.39 -62.29
C SER A 2 2.58 16.85 -61.42
N THR A 3 1.63 16.10 -62.00
CA THR A 3 0.43 15.61 -61.30
C THR A 3 0.69 14.48 -60.32
N LEU A 4 1.75 13.67 -60.53
CA LEU A 4 2.11 12.55 -59.66
C LEU A 4 2.81 12.97 -58.36
N ARG A 5 3.39 14.18 -58.32
CA ARG A 5 4.14 14.66 -57.13
C ARG A 5 3.21 15.00 -55.96
N LYS A 6 2.03 15.57 -56.27
CA LYS A 6 1.02 15.97 -55.29
C LYS A 6 0.50 14.82 -54.40
N PRO A 7 0.06 13.68 -54.94
CA PRO A 7 -0.39 12.56 -54.11
C PRO A 7 0.73 11.97 -53.26
N ILE A 8 1.97 11.91 -53.77
CA ILE A 8 3.12 11.42 -53.01
C ILE A 8 3.40 12.32 -51.80
N THR A 9 3.43 13.65 -51.99
CA THR A 9 3.58 14.57 -50.85
C THR A 9 2.45 14.43 -49.83
N LEU A 10 1.20 14.23 -50.28
CA LEU A 10 0.07 14.04 -49.36
C LEU A 10 0.22 12.77 -48.54
N LEU A 11 0.62 11.66 -49.16
CA LEU A 11 0.88 10.39 -48.46
C LEU A 11 2.01 10.52 -47.43
N ILE A 12 3.09 11.23 -47.77
CA ILE A 12 4.18 11.50 -46.83
C ILE A 12 3.68 12.31 -45.62
N HIS A 13 2.88 13.36 -45.85
CA HIS A 13 2.34 14.15 -44.75
C HIS A 13 1.42 13.32 -43.84
N VAL A 14 0.58 12.46 -44.41
CA VAL A 14 -0.28 11.56 -43.64
C VAL A 14 0.56 10.56 -42.84
N ALA A 15 1.59 9.97 -43.44
CA ALA A 15 2.49 9.05 -42.74
C ALA A 15 3.21 9.73 -41.56
N VAL A 16 3.69 10.96 -41.76
CA VAL A 16 4.33 11.75 -40.70
C VAL A 16 3.31 12.10 -39.60
N ALA A 17 2.10 12.52 -39.95
CA ALA A 17 1.05 12.82 -38.98
C ALA A 17 0.72 11.60 -38.11
N ILE A 18 0.57 10.43 -38.72
CA ILE A 18 0.32 9.17 -38.00
C ILE A 18 1.49 8.84 -37.07
N ALA A 19 2.73 8.99 -37.54
CA ALA A 19 3.91 8.73 -36.71
C ALA A 19 3.99 9.66 -35.50
N VAL A 20 3.70 10.95 -35.68
CA VAL A 20 3.66 11.94 -34.59
C VAL A 20 2.56 11.60 -33.58
N VAL A 21 1.35 11.30 -34.05
CA VAL A 21 0.23 10.92 -33.16
C VAL A 21 0.56 9.64 -32.39
N GLY A 22 1.16 8.64 -33.05
CA GLY A 22 1.59 7.41 -32.40
C GLY A 22 2.63 7.64 -31.30
N LEU A 23 3.60 8.53 -31.56
CA LEU A 23 4.63 8.89 -30.59
C LEU A 23 4.03 9.64 -29.38
N LEU A 24 3.14 10.60 -29.64
CA LEU A 24 2.45 11.34 -28.58
C LEU A 24 1.57 10.41 -27.74
N TYR A 25 0.85 9.48 -28.37
CA TYR A 25 0.04 8.51 -27.66
C TYR A 25 0.91 7.60 -26.78
N GLY A 26 2.05 7.13 -27.28
CA GLY A 26 3.00 6.35 -26.50
C GLY A 26 3.54 7.09 -25.27
N GLN A 27 3.92 8.36 -25.44
CA GLN A 27 4.36 9.20 -24.31
C GLN A 27 3.25 9.46 -23.30
N TYR A 28 2.02 9.69 -23.77
CA TYR A 28 0.87 9.89 -22.91
C TYR A 28 0.59 8.65 -22.05
N GLU A 29 0.56 7.46 -22.66
CA GLU A 29 0.35 6.21 -21.94
C GLU A 29 1.47 5.93 -20.93
N ALA A 30 2.73 6.18 -21.29
CA ALA A 30 3.85 6.04 -20.36
C ALA A 30 3.70 6.93 -19.13
N ARG A 31 3.40 8.22 -19.32
CA ARG A 31 3.17 9.17 -18.21
C ARG A 31 1.95 8.80 -17.38
N ARG A 32 0.88 8.33 -18.02
CA ARG A 32 -0.33 7.91 -17.32
C ARG A 32 -0.04 6.75 -16.38
N ARG A 33 0.72 5.74 -16.83
CA ARG A 33 1.13 4.60 -16.00
C ARG A 33 1.99 5.02 -14.81
N GLU A 34 2.97 5.89 -15.04
CA GLU A 34 3.82 6.42 -13.98
C GLU A 34 3.02 7.15 -12.90
N VAL A 35 2.04 7.97 -13.29
CA VAL A 35 1.13 8.65 -12.37
C VAL A 35 0.26 7.64 -11.60
N ASP A 36 -0.28 6.63 -12.28
CA ASP A 36 -1.11 5.60 -11.65
C ASP A 36 -0.30 4.73 -10.67
N GLU A 37 0.95 4.40 -10.99
CA GLU A 37 1.87 3.71 -10.09
C GLU A 37 2.20 4.56 -8.87
N THR A 38 2.51 5.84 -9.06
CA THR A 38 2.79 6.78 -7.96
C THR A 38 1.58 6.92 -7.04
N ARG A 39 0.36 7.00 -7.60
CA ARG A 39 -0.88 7.07 -6.82
C ARG A 39 -1.09 5.80 -5.99
N ARG A 40 -0.91 4.63 -6.59
CA ARG A 40 -1.02 3.35 -5.89
C ARG A 40 0.00 3.22 -4.77
N LEU A 41 1.23 3.69 -4.98
CA LEU A 41 2.25 3.70 -3.94
C LEU A 41 1.84 4.63 -2.79
N ALA A 42 1.44 5.86 -3.10
CA ALA A 42 0.99 6.82 -2.10
C ALA A 42 -0.22 6.30 -1.29
N ASP A 43 -1.17 5.61 -1.93
CA ASP A 43 -2.33 5.03 -1.24
C ASP A 43 -1.92 3.89 -0.30
N ARG A 44 -0.96 3.06 -0.70
CA ARG A 44 -0.39 2.01 0.17
C ARG A 44 0.33 2.62 1.37
N GLU A 45 1.17 3.62 1.15
CA GLU A 45 1.90 4.31 2.23
C GLU A 45 0.96 4.99 3.21
N ARG A 46 -0.12 5.62 2.73
CA ARG A 46 -1.16 6.18 3.61
C ARG A 46 -1.86 5.11 4.43
N ALA A 47 -2.23 3.99 3.81
CA ALA A 47 -2.88 2.89 4.50
C ALA A 47 -1.96 2.28 5.58
N GLU A 48 -0.68 2.14 5.27
CA GLU A 48 0.33 1.65 6.21
C GLU A 48 0.56 2.64 7.36
N THR A 49 0.68 3.93 7.05
CA THR A 49 0.81 4.99 8.06
C THR A 49 -0.39 4.98 9.00
N ALA A 50 -1.61 4.89 8.46
CA ALA A 50 -2.83 4.82 9.27
C ALA A 50 -2.90 3.53 10.12
N ARG A 51 -2.34 2.41 9.63
CA ARG A 51 -2.21 1.19 10.44
C ARG A 51 -1.24 1.40 11.60
N LEU A 52 -0.05 1.90 11.32
CA LEU A 52 1.00 2.14 12.32
C LEU A 52 0.56 3.14 13.39
N ASP A 53 -0.19 4.17 13.00
CA ASP A 53 -0.72 5.17 13.94
C ASP A 53 -1.74 4.55 14.92
N ARG A 54 -2.60 3.65 14.42
CA ARG A 54 -3.51 2.87 15.28
C ARG A 54 -2.73 1.95 16.23
N GLU A 55 -1.72 1.26 15.74
CA GLU A 55 -0.87 0.39 16.57
C GLU A 55 -0.14 1.19 17.65
N ASN A 56 0.41 2.36 17.28
CA ASN A 56 1.08 3.25 18.23
C ASN A 56 0.10 3.74 19.31
N THR A 57 -1.11 4.13 18.93
CA THR A 57 -2.16 4.53 19.89
C THR A 57 -2.47 3.42 20.89
N VAL A 58 -2.68 2.19 20.40
CA VAL A 58 -2.92 1.02 21.28
C VAL A 58 -1.75 0.77 22.22
N HIS A 59 -0.51 0.87 21.73
CA HIS A 59 0.67 0.69 22.57
C HIS A 59 0.84 1.81 23.61
N GLN A 60 0.52 3.06 23.25
CA GLN A 60 0.56 4.18 24.19
C GLN A 60 -0.48 4.01 25.30
N ASP A 61 -1.69 3.57 24.96
CA ASP A 61 -2.73 3.31 25.95
C ASP A 61 -2.38 2.14 26.86
N LEU A 62 -1.78 1.07 26.31
CA LEU A 62 -1.26 -0.04 27.10
C LEU A 62 -0.16 0.42 28.06
N LEU A 63 0.81 1.21 27.58
CA LEU A 63 1.87 1.76 28.41
C LEU A 63 1.34 2.68 29.50
N ARG A 64 0.31 3.48 29.20
CA ARG A 64 -0.35 4.34 30.18
C ARG A 64 -1.01 3.50 31.27
N GLY A 65 -1.82 2.50 30.90
CA GLY A 65 -2.46 1.60 31.86
C GLY A 65 -1.45 0.84 32.74
N LEU A 66 -0.31 0.41 32.18
CA LEU A 66 0.76 -0.19 32.98
C LEU A 66 1.42 0.80 33.95
N LYS A 67 1.66 2.05 33.52
CA LYS A 67 2.21 3.10 34.40
C LYS A 67 1.28 3.45 35.54
N ASP A 68 -0.02 3.46 35.28
CA ASP A 68 -1.05 3.76 36.26
C ASP A 68 -1.37 2.55 37.17
N ASN A 69 -0.67 1.42 36.98
CA ASN A 69 -0.90 0.13 37.65
C ASN A 69 -2.36 -0.33 37.56
N ASP A 70 -3.01 -0.12 36.40
CA ASP A 70 -4.37 -0.60 36.17
C ASP A 70 -4.41 -2.14 36.29
N PRO A 71 -5.15 -2.70 37.27
CA PRO A 71 -5.22 -4.14 37.48
C PRO A 71 -5.66 -4.93 36.25
N TYR A 72 -6.53 -4.35 35.43
CA TYR A 72 -7.04 -4.98 34.23
C TYR A 72 -5.96 -5.06 33.13
N VAL A 73 -5.17 -4.01 32.96
CA VAL A 73 -4.10 -3.96 31.96
C VAL A 73 -2.94 -4.87 32.36
N VAL A 74 -2.58 -4.89 33.65
CA VAL A 74 -1.57 -5.83 34.20
C VAL A 74 -2.05 -7.27 34.04
N GLU A 75 -3.30 -7.54 34.41
CA GLU A 75 -4.19 -8.59 33.92
C GLU A 75 -3.84 -9.15 32.54
N LEU A 76 -4.21 -8.32 31.56
CA LEU A 76 -4.16 -8.62 30.15
C LEU A 76 -2.73 -8.93 29.67
N VAL A 77 -1.75 -8.14 30.11
CA VAL A 77 -0.34 -8.33 29.74
C VAL A 77 0.23 -9.59 30.36
N ALA A 78 -0.13 -9.91 31.61
CA ALA A 78 0.29 -11.15 32.26
C ALA A 78 -0.29 -12.38 31.54
N ARG A 79 -1.55 -12.32 31.10
CA ARG A 79 -2.17 -13.39 30.29
C ARG A 79 -1.44 -13.58 28.96
N ASP A 80 -1.17 -12.50 28.23
CA ASP A 80 -0.51 -12.53 26.93
C ASP A 80 0.95 -13.01 27.01
N ARG A 81 1.73 -12.48 27.97
CA ARG A 81 3.18 -12.75 28.06
C ARG A 81 3.55 -13.99 28.85
N LEU A 82 2.79 -14.33 29.89
CA LEU A 82 3.11 -15.43 30.79
C LEU A 82 2.20 -16.65 30.57
N GLY A 83 1.26 -16.59 29.61
CA GLY A 83 0.27 -17.65 29.41
C GLY A 83 -0.59 -17.86 30.66
N TYR A 84 -0.74 -16.83 31.49
CA TYR A 84 -1.44 -16.92 32.76
C TYR A 84 -2.94 -17.14 32.50
N ALA A 85 -3.52 -18.20 33.08
CA ALA A 85 -4.95 -18.48 33.00
C ALA A 85 -5.45 -18.82 34.42
N ARG A 86 -6.62 -18.30 34.80
CA ARG A 86 -7.19 -18.65 36.11
C ARG A 86 -7.77 -20.08 36.04
N PRO A 87 -7.70 -20.86 37.14
CA PRO A 87 -8.31 -22.19 37.17
C PRO A 87 -9.79 -22.13 36.82
N GLY A 88 -10.21 -22.83 35.77
CA GLY A 88 -11.61 -22.87 35.30
C GLY A 88 -11.99 -21.85 34.23
N GLU A 89 -11.08 -21.00 33.76
CA GLU A 89 -11.34 -20.11 32.62
C GLU A 89 -11.12 -20.82 31.28
N VAL A 90 -12.08 -20.65 30.37
CA VAL A 90 -11.89 -20.91 28.95
C VAL A 90 -10.93 -19.85 28.42
N ALA A 91 -9.86 -20.26 27.73
CA ALA A 91 -8.88 -19.33 27.17
C ALA A 91 -9.61 -18.24 26.35
N PRO A 92 -9.34 -16.95 26.62
CA PRO A 92 -9.92 -15.89 25.83
C PRO A 92 -9.52 -16.08 24.36
N PRO A 93 -10.40 -15.70 23.41
CA PRO A 93 -10.07 -15.79 21.99
C PRO A 93 -8.73 -15.08 21.74
N PRO A 94 -7.90 -15.63 20.83
CA PRO A 94 -6.59 -15.06 20.58
C PRO A 94 -6.74 -13.57 20.27
N LEU A 95 -5.89 -12.75 20.91
CA LEU A 95 -5.77 -11.35 20.53
C LEU A 95 -5.56 -11.30 19.01
N PRO A 96 -6.16 -10.32 18.30
CA PRO A 96 -5.97 -10.21 16.87
C PRO A 96 -4.47 -10.21 16.57
N THR A 97 -3.99 -11.30 16.00
CA THR A 97 -2.59 -11.44 15.60
C THR A 97 -2.36 -10.41 14.53
N ILE A 98 -1.58 -9.38 14.85
CA ILE A 98 -0.96 -8.52 13.86
C ILE A 98 0.02 -9.43 13.14
N ASP A 99 -0.44 -10.05 12.05
CA ASP A 99 0.41 -10.86 11.18
C ASP A 99 1.65 -10.04 10.86
N LYS A 100 2.82 -10.56 11.25
CA LYS A 100 4.11 -10.06 10.78
C LYS A 100 4.20 -10.36 9.29
N VAL A 101 3.57 -9.53 8.47
CA VAL A 101 3.76 -9.50 7.02
C VAL A 101 5.16 -8.93 6.77
N GLY A 102 6.18 -9.77 6.89
CA GLY A 102 7.57 -9.33 6.75
C GLY A 102 8.63 -10.43 6.64
N ALA A 103 8.25 -11.71 6.53
CA ALA A 103 9.20 -12.80 6.30
C ALA A 103 8.80 -13.62 5.05
N SER A 104 8.79 -12.95 3.91
CA SER A 104 8.87 -13.62 2.60
C SER A 104 10.04 -13.02 1.82
N GLY A 105 11.25 -13.23 2.36
CA GLY A 105 12.46 -13.22 1.55
C GLY A 105 12.40 -14.44 0.64
N THR A 106 12.01 -14.20 -0.60
CA THR A 106 11.98 -15.18 -1.69
C THR A 106 13.36 -15.80 -1.92
N LYS A 107 13.33 -17.10 -2.20
CA LYS A 107 14.39 -17.92 -2.80
C LYS A 107 15.08 -17.24 -3.98
#